data_AF-A0A2K0TKY6-F1
#
_entry.id   AF-A0A2K0TKY6-F1
#
_cell.length_a   1.000
_cell.length_b   1.000
_cell.length_c   1.000
_cell.angle_alpha   90.00
_cell.angle_beta   90.00
_cell.angle_gamma   90.00
#
_symmetry.space_group_name_H-M   'P 1'
#
loop_
_entity.id
_entity.type
_entity.pdbx_description
1 polymer ?
#
loop_
_entity_poly.entity_id
_entity_poly.type
_entity_poly.pdbx_seq_one_letter_code
_entity_poly.pdbx_strand_id
1 'polypeptide(L)'
;MSAPTETAVAPDVAPAPAPAPVPVPVQASVQSSAPAHSSPISDADVNHWKDHFNDVLSRPGEHINSKSPPGAVKWSTSLFDCFSPIDTCLITCWVPCLTFGKVHHRVHKSGSLEGYEPVNTSCLLFCVPGLHCVLASMQRQSIRGKYNLEGTCLEDMAKSYCCACCNLIQLDKESAHHEALLNNVNSEQYQKNEGMAYPGTN
;
A
#
# COMPACT_ATOMS: atom_id res chain seq x y z
N MET A 1 -88.30 -16.62 8.15
CA MET A 1 -88.78 -17.96 8.54
C MET A 1 -88.10 -18.96 7.62
N SER A 2 -87.55 -20.01 8.23
CA SER A 2 -87.03 -21.28 7.67
C SER A 2 -85.59 -21.56 8.10
N ALA A 3 -85.50 -22.60 8.93
CA ALA A 3 -84.31 -23.28 9.42
C ALA A 3 -83.79 -24.28 8.34
N PRO A 4 -82.95 -25.26 8.69
CA PRO A 4 -81.52 -25.19 8.96
C PRO A 4 -80.74 -26.04 7.92
N THR A 5 -79.42 -25.91 7.84
CA THR A 5 -78.60 -26.90 7.12
C THR A 5 -77.37 -27.28 7.93
N GLU A 6 -77.56 -28.43 8.59
CA GLU A 6 -76.65 -29.55 8.80
C GLU A 6 -75.12 -29.34 8.74
N THR A 7 -74.52 -29.63 9.89
CA THR A 7 -73.09 -29.80 10.15
C THR A 7 -72.54 -31.04 9.42
N ALA A 8 -71.46 -30.88 8.65
CA ALA A 8 -70.59 -31.98 8.26
C ALA A 8 -69.17 -31.72 8.80
N VAL A 9 -68.75 -32.57 9.74
CA VAL A 9 -67.40 -32.62 10.31
C VAL A 9 -66.48 -33.28 9.27
N ALA A 10 -65.44 -32.58 8.84
CA ALA A 10 -64.36 -33.15 8.04
C ALA A 10 -63.24 -33.68 8.96
N PRO A 11 -62.59 -34.81 8.59
CA PRO A 11 -61.61 -35.47 9.44
C PRO A 11 -60.25 -34.73 9.42
N ASP A 12 -59.57 -34.83 10.57
CA ASP A 12 -58.23 -34.36 10.84
C ASP A 12 -57.22 -35.00 9.87
N VAL A 13 -56.64 -34.21 8.97
CA VAL A 13 -55.56 -34.63 8.07
C VAL A 13 -54.26 -34.07 8.65
N ALA A 14 -53.44 -34.98 9.16
CA ALA A 14 -52.11 -34.68 9.67
C ALA A 14 -51.27 -33.88 8.64
N PRO A 15 -50.47 -32.90 9.08
CA PRO A 15 -49.64 -32.12 8.16
C PRO A 15 -48.58 -33.00 7.50
N ALA A 16 -48.43 -32.82 6.19
CA ALA A 16 -47.40 -33.48 5.38
C ALA A 16 -45.99 -33.18 5.92
N PRO A 17 -45.04 -34.13 5.85
CA PRO A 17 -43.67 -33.90 6.29
C PRO A 17 -42.99 -32.84 5.42
N ALA A 18 -42.26 -31.93 6.07
CA ALA A 18 -41.51 -30.86 5.42
C ALA A 18 -40.48 -31.43 4.41
N PRO A 19 -40.23 -30.74 3.29
CA PRO A 19 -39.21 -31.17 2.33
C PRO A 19 -37.81 -31.12 2.96
N ALA A 20 -37.01 -32.15 2.68
CA ALA A 20 -35.65 -32.29 3.18
C ALA A 20 -34.74 -31.10 2.77
N PRO A 21 -33.75 -30.74 3.60
CA PRO A 21 -32.81 -29.65 3.29
C PRO A 21 -31.95 -30.02 2.07
N VAL A 22 -31.87 -29.09 1.13
CA VAL A 22 -31.03 -29.18 -0.07
C VAL A 22 -29.54 -29.17 0.34
N PRO A 23 -28.66 -29.98 -0.26
CA PRO A 23 -27.24 -29.96 0.09
C PRO A 23 -26.61 -28.61 -0.26
N VAL A 24 -25.98 -27.97 0.73
CA VAL A 24 -25.14 -26.78 0.53
C VAL A 24 -23.91 -27.22 -0.27
N PRO A 25 -23.54 -26.56 -1.38
CA PRO A 25 -22.32 -26.90 -2.09
C PRO A 25 -21.12 -26.58 -1.20
N VAL A 26 -20.36 -27.62 -0.85
CA VAL A 26 -19.06 -27.52 -0.20
C VAL A 26 -18.16 -26.70 -1.13
N GLN A 27 -17.81 -25.49 -0.73
CA GLN A 27 -16.81 -24.68 -1.43
C GLN A 27 -15.47 -25.41 -1.34
N ALA A 28 -15.03 -25.98 -2.47
CA ALA A 28 -13.69 -26.47 -2.61
C ALA A 28 -12.72 -25.29 -2.45
N SER A 29 -11.88 -25.36 -1.42
CA SER A 29 -10.71 -24.51 -1.26
C SER A 29 -9.80 -24.70 -2.48
N VAL A 30 -9.77 -23.72 -3.38
CA VAL A 30 -8.79 -23.71 -4.47
C VAL A 30 -7.44 -23.38 -3.85
N GLN A 31 -6.59 -24.40 -3.71
CA GLN A 31 -5.18 -24.23 -3.39
C GLN A 31 -4.52 -23.38 -4.48
N SER A 32 -3.99 -22.23 -4.09
CA SER A 32 -3.23 -21.33 -4.95
C SER A 32 -1.92 -22.00 -5.36
N SER A 33 -1.83 -22.41 -6.63
CA SER A 33 -0.61 -22.92 -7.25
C SER A 33 0.01 -21.86 -8.15
N ALA A 34 1.14 -21.28 -7.70
CA ALA A 34 2.19 -20.51 -8.42
C ALA A 34 1.78 -19.27 -9.27
N PRO A 35 2.56 -18.16 -9.24
CA PRO A 35 2.16 -16.91 -9.87
C PRO A 35 2.44 -16.91 -11.38
N ALA A 36 1.39 -16.74 -12.18
CA ALA A 36 1.53 -16.32 -13.56
C ALA A 36 1.76 -14.79 -13.59
N HIS A 37 3.00 -14.36 -13.76
CA HIS A 37 3.36 -13.00 -14.13
C HIS A 37 2.84 -12.70 -15.54
N SER A 38 1.85 -11.82 -15.70
CA SER A 38 1.63 -11.10 -16.97
C SER A 38 0.63 -9.93 -16.88
N SER A 39 0.46 -9.30 -15.72
CA SER A 39 -0.35 -8.08 -15.60
C SER A 39 0.44 -7.02 -14.84
N PRO A 40 0.51 -5.77 -15.35
CA PRO A 40 1.17 -4.66 -14.64
C PRO A 40 0.41 -4.25 -13.37
N ILE A 41 -0.80 -4.79 -13.17
CA ILE A 41 -1.67 -4.51 -12.03
C ILE A 41 -1.54 -5.65 -11.02
N SER A 42 -1.12 -5.30 -9.80
CA SER A 42 -1.11 -6.16 -8.62
C SER A 42 -2.29 -5.83 -7.69
N ASP A 43 -3.09 -6.83 -7.33
CA ASP A 43 -4.21 -6.69 -6.38
C ASP A 43 -3.75 -6.15 -5.01
N ALA A 44 -2.54 -6.50 -4.58
CA ALA A 44 -1.97 -6.02 -3.33
C ALA A 44 -1.78 -4.49 -3.34
N ASP A 45 -1.28 -3.94 -4.45
CA ASP A 45 -1.13 -2.48 -4.60
C ASP A 45 -2.47 -1.77 -4.70
N VAL A 46 -3.43 -2.38 -5.41
CA VAL A 46 -4.79 -1.83 -5.53
C VAL A 46 -5.43 -1.72 -4.15
N ASN A 47 -5.36 -2.78 -3.35
CA ASN A 47 -5.87 -2.78 -1.99
C ASN A 47 -5.13 -1.79 -1.10
N HIS A 48 -3.80 -1.75 -1.16
CA HIS A 48 -3.01 -0.77 -0.40
C HIS A 48 -3.45 0.67 -0.69
N TRP A 49 -3.60 1.04 -1.97
CA TRP A 49 -4.06 2.38 -2.34
C TRP A 49 -5.48 2.64 -1.89
N LYS A 50 -6.39 1.68 -2.11
CA LYS A 50 -7.79 1.77 -1.67
C LYS A 50 -7.89 2.01 -0.18
N ASP A 51 -7.17 1.25 0.64
CA ASP A 51 -7.19 1.36 2.09
C ASP A 51 -6.59 2.69 2.54
N HIS A 52 -5.48 3.11 1.94
CA HIS A 52 -4.86 4.39 2.27
C HIS A 52 -5.77 5.59 1.89
N PHE A 53 -6.48 5.53 0.75
CA PHE A 53 -7.46 6.53 0.38
C PHE A 53 -8.65 6.56 1.35
N ASN A 54 -9.19 5.39 1.70
CA ASN A 54 -10.30 5.29 2.65
C ASN A 54 -9.91 5.82 4.02
N ASP A 55 -8.68 5.55 4.48
CA ASP A 55 -8.16 6.09 5.74
C ASP A 55 -8.12 7.63 5.69
N VAL A 56 -7.50 8.21 4.65
CA VAL A 56 -7.42 9.67 4.48
C VAL A 56 -8.80 10.33 4.45
N LEU A 57 -9.79 9.68 3.82
CA LEU A 57 -11.17 10.18 3.76
C LEU A 57 -11.96 9.99 5.06
N SER A 58 -11.66 8.96 5.85
CA SER A 58 -12.35 8.68 7.12
C SER A 58 -11.94 9.63 8.24
N ARG A 59 -10.72 10.16 8.19
CA ARG A 59 -10.11 11.02 9.23
C ARG A 59 -9.32 12.19 8.64
N PRO A 60 -9.92 13.03 7.78
CA PRO A 60 -9.19 14.08 7.05
C PRO A 60 -8.56 15.11 7.99
N GLY A 61 -9.23 15.43 9.11
CA GLY A 61 -8.71 16.37 10.11
C GLY A 61 -7.42 15.90 10.77
N GLU A 62 -7.27 14.60 11.03
CA GLU A 62 -6.06 14.03 11.64
C GLU A 62 -4.89 14.09 10.66
N HIS A 63 -5.10 13.73 9.39
CA HIS A 63 -4.04 13.79 8.38
C HIS A 63 -3.63 15.22 8.09
N ILE A 64 -4.57 16.15 7.91
CA ILE A 64 -4.27 17.57 7.63
C ILE A 64 -3.44 18.19 8.75
N ASN A 65 -3.77 17.87 10.01
CA ASN A 65 -3.02 18.36 11.18
C ASN A 65 -1.84 17.47 11.57
N SER A 66 -1.51 16.45 10.77
CA SER A 66 -0.40 15.56 11.06
C SER A 66 0.93 16.28 10.93
N LYS A 67 1.78 16.08 11.94
CA LYS A 67 3.14 16.60 12.02
C LYS A 67 4.07 15.50 12.48
N SER A 68 5.31 15.57 12.05
CA SER A 68 6.34 14.62 12.48
C SER A 68 6.64 14.78 13.98
N PRO A 69 6.99 13.70 14.70
CA PRO A 69 7.25 13.77 16.13
C PRO A 69 8.50 14.60 16.44
N PRO A 70 8.64 15.11 17.69
CA PRO A 70 9.88 15.72 18.15
C PRO A 70 11.05 14.73 18.02
N GLY A 71 12.15 15.15 17.39
CA GLY A 71 13.30 14.28 17.11
C GLY A 71 13.27 13.58 15.75
N ALA A 72 12.32 13.92 14.87
CA ALA A 72 12.35 13.53 13.47
C ALA A 72 13.64 14.01 12.77
N VAL A 73 14.13 13.20 11.83
CA VAL A 73 15.38 13.43 11.10
C VAL A 73 15.13 14.40 9.94
N LYS A 74 16.11 15.25 9.64
CA LYS A 74 16.03 16.16 8.49
C LYS A 74 16.14 15.41 7.17
N TRP A 75 15.56 15.99 6.13
CA TRP A 75 15.76 15.53 4.76
C TRP A 75 17.25 15.61 4.40
N SER A 76 17.81 14.52 3.88
CA SER A 76 19.22 14.44 3.47
C SER A 76 19.48 15.18 2.15
N THR A 77 18.45 15.28 1.31
CA THR A 77 18.49 15.92 -0.01
C THR A 77 17.66 17.20 -0.01
N SER A 78 18.15 18.26 -0.66
CA SER A 78 17.36 19.47 -0.91
C SER A 78 16.25 19.25 -1.94
N LEU A 79 15.13 19.97 -1.81
CA LEU A 79 14.02 19.86 -2.77
C LEU A 79 14.44 20.27 -4.19
N PHE A 80 15.24 21.32 -4.34
CA PHE A 80 15.67 21.84 -5.64
C PHE A 80 16.95 21.19 -6.18
N ASP A 81 17.50 20.20 -5.49
CA ASP A 81 18.63 19.41 -5.99
C ASP A 81 18.13 18.32 -6.97
N CYS A 82 17.27 18.67 -7.92
CA CYS A 82 16.66 17.69 -8.82
C CYS A 82 17.55 17.30 -10.01
N PHE A 83 18.55 18.12 -10.36
CA PHE A 83 19.40 17.94 -11.55
C PHE A 83 20.54 16.92 -11.40
N SER A 84 20.71 16.33 -10.22
CA SER A 84 21.76 15.34 -9.95
C SER A 84 21.14 14.07 -9.37
N PRO A 85 21.01 12.95 -10.10
CA PRO A 85 21.44 12.73 -11.48
C PRO A 85 20.46 13.31 -12.52
N ILE A 86 21.01 13.82 -13.62
CA ILE A 86 20.23 14.49 -14.67
C ILE A 86 19.29 13.54 -15.41
N ASP A 87 19.65 12.26 -15.53
CA ASP A 87 18.83 11.25 -16.19
C ASP A 87 17.52 11.02 -15.45
N THR A 88 17.57 10.93 -14.11
CA THR A 88 16.37 10.83 -13.27
C THR A 88 15.56 12.12 -13.33
N CYS A 89 16.21 13.28 -13.45
CA CYS A 89 15.50 14.54 -13.66
C CYS A 89 14.69 14.51 -14.95
N LEU A 90 15.32 14.14 -16.06
CA LEU A 90 14.66 14.08 -17.37
C LEU A 90 13.51 13.08 -17.34
N ILE A 91 13.73 11.84 -16.90
CA ILE A 91 12.67 10.82 -16.90
C ILE A 91 11.48 11.23 -16.01
N THR A 92 11.74 11.87 -14.87
CA THR A 92 10.66 12.32 -13.97
C THR A 92 9.91 13.52 -14.53
N CYS A 93 10.58 14.41 -15.27
CA CYS A 93 9.92 15.54 -15.92
C CYS A 93 9.01 15.10 -17.08
N TRP A 94 9.42 14.11 -17.87
CA TRP A 94 8.65 13.63 -19.02
C TRP A 94 7.61 12.57 -18.65
N VAL A 95 7.95 11.68 -17.72
CA VAL A 95 7.14 10.52 -17.33
C VAL A 95 7.18 10.34 -15.80
N PRO A 96 6.58 11.27 -15.03
CA PRO A 96 6.67 11.28 -13.56
C PRO A 96 6.08 10.02 -12.91
N CYS A 97 5.13 9.35 -13.58
CA CYS A 97 4.50 8.13 -13.08
C CYS A 97 5.49 6.97 -12.88
N LEU A 98 6.54 6.87 -13.71
CA LEU A 98 7.58 5.84 -13.55
C LEU A 98 8.33 6.05 -12.25
N THR A 99 8.76 7.29 -11.98
CA THR A 99 9.46 7.64 -10.74
C THR A 99 8.55 7.45 -9.53
N PHE A 100 7.29 7.88 -9.60
CA PHE A 100 6.29 7.66 -8.55
C PHE A 100 6.14 6.16 -8.22
N GLY A 101 5.93 5.33 -9.24
CA GLY A 101 5.79 3.88 -9.09
C GLY A 101 7.06 3.20 -8.58
N LYS A 102 8.23 3.66 -9.01
CA LYS A 102 9.55 3.21 -8.53
C LYS A 102 9.72 3.44 -7.03
N VAL A 103 9.44 4.67 -6.60
CA VAL A 103 9.54 5.06 -5.19
C VAL A 103 8.52 4.27 -4.36
N HIS A 104 7.30 4.06 -4.86
CA HIS A 104 6.27 3.33 -4.12
C HIS A 104 6.69 1.87 -3.93
N HIS A 105 7.18 1.22 -4.99
CA HIS A 105 7.72 -0.14 -4.90
C HIS A 105 8.87 -0.22 -3.91
N ARG A 106 9.80 0.73 -3.96
CA ARG A 106 10.96 0.76 -3.04
C ARG A 106 10.53 0.84 -1.58
N VAL A 107 9.56 1.72 -1.29
CA VAL A 107 9.13 2.02 0.07
C VAL A 107 8.22 0.93 0.64
N HIS A 108 7.37 0.31 -0.17
CA HIS A 108 6.32 -0.59 0.33
C HIS A 108 6.56 -2.08 0.07
N LYS A 109 7.44 -2.45 -0.87
CA LYS A 109 7.70 -3.85 -1.22
C LYS A 109 9.14 -4.27 -0.99
N SER A 110 10.09 -3.61 -1.66
CA SER A 110 11.49 -4.02 -1.62
C SER A 110 12.42 -2.82 -1.76
N GLY A 111 13.22 -2.54 -0.72
CA GLY A 111 14.21 -1.47 -0.70
C GLY A 111 15.30 -1.62 -1.79
N SER A 112 15.60 -2.86 -2.20
CA SER A 112 16.53 -3.18 -3.30
C SER A 112 15.88 -3.17 -4.69
N LEU A 113 14.58 -2.85 -4.79
CA LEU A 113 13.77 -2.93 -6.00
C LEU A 113 13.65 -4.34 -6.59
N GLU A 114 13.71 -5.39 -5.76
CA GLU A 114 13.46 -6.76 -6.23
C GLU A 114 12.03 -6.89 -6.76
N GLY A 115 11.87 -7.48 -7.95
CA GLY A 115 10.59 -7.64 -8.63
C GLY A 115 9.94 -6.33 -9.08
N TYR A 116 10.71 -5.24 -9.21
CA TYR A 116 10.20 -3.97 -9.72
C TYR A 116 9.98 -4.01 -11.23
N GLU A 117 8.77 -3.65 -11.65
CA GLU A 117 8.43 -3.38 -13.05
C GLU A 117 8.18 -1.87 -13.25
N PRO A 118 8.73 -1.24 -14.32
CA PRO A 118 8.57 0.19 -14.58
C PRO A 118 7.11 0.64 -14.63
N VAL A 119 6.27 -0.13 -15.33
CA VAL A 119 4.83 0.08 -15.41
C VAL A 119 4.16 -0.86 -14.40
N ASN A 120 3.85 -0.32 -13.23
CA ASN A 120 3.15 -1.02 -12.16
C ASN A 120 1.82 -0.34 -11.79
N THR A 121 1.05 -0.91 -10.87
CA THR A 121 -0.23 -0.34 -10.39
C THR A 121 -0.10 1.13 -9.99
N SER A 122 0.92 1.48 -9.22
CA SER A 122 1.16 2.85 -8.74
C SER A 122 1.49 3.81 -9.89
N CYS A 123 2.27 3.36 -10.88
CA CYS A 123 2.52 4.11 -12.11
C CYS A 123 1.21 4.41 -12.85
N LEU A 124 0.37 3.39 -13.09
CA LEU A 124 -0.91 3.54 -13.79
C LEU A 124 -1.88 4.44 -13.03
N LEU A 125 -1.92 4.32 -11.69
CA LEU A 125 -2.75 5.16 -10.83
C LEU A 125 -2.34 6.63 -10.90
N PHE A 126 -1.04 6.92 -10.98
CA PHE A 126 -0.53 8.29 -11.11
C PHE A 126 -0.89 8.95 -12.44
N CYS A 127 -1.17 8.16 -13.49
CA CYS A 127 -1.65 8.68 -14.78
C CYS A 127 -3.11 9.16 -14.74
N VAL A 128 -3.86 8.91 -13.67
CA VAL A 128 -5.24 9.40 -13.53
C VAL A 128 -5.24 10.92 -13.38
N PRO A 129 -5.90 11.66 -14.29
CA PRO A 129 -5.86 13.12 -14.29
C PRO A 129 -6.49 13.71 -13.02
N GLY A 130 -5.87 14.76 -12.48
CA GLY A 130 -6.33 15.46 -11.28
C GLY A 130 -5.97 14.79 -9.94
N LEU A 131 -5.50 13.54 -9.95
CA LEU A 131 -5.17 12.82 -8.71
C LEU A 131 -3.66 12.83 -8.37
N HIS A 132 -2.81 13.22 -9.32
CA HIS A 132 -1.35 13.18 -9.17
C HIS A 132 -0.82 13.90 -7.91
N CYS A 133 -1.34 15.09 -7.58
CA CYS A 133 -0.89 15.85 -6.41
C CYS A 133 -1.25 15.16 -5.10
N VAL A 134 -2.44 14.56 -5.03
CA VAL A 134 -2.91 13.85 -3.83
C VAL A 134 -2.12 12.56 -3.64
N LEU A 135 -1.89 11.81 -4.72
CA LEU A 135 -1.06 10.61 -4.69
C LEU A 135 0.38 10.92 -4.26
N ALA A 136 0.97 11.97 -4.84
CA ALA A 136 2.32 12.43 -4.48
C ALA A 136 2.41 12.87 -3.02
N SER A 137 1.41 13.59 -2.49
CA SER A 137 1.41 14.01 -1.10
C SER A 137 1.21 12.85 -0.13
N MET A 138 0.32 11.90 -0.45
CA MET A 138 0.13 10.66 0.31
C MET A 138 1.40 9.82 0.36
N GLN A 139 2.09 9.66 -0.77
CA GLN A 139 3.35 8.92 -0.82
C GLN A 139 4.44 9.64 -0.01
N ARG A 140 4.54 10.97 -0.13
CA ARG A 140 5.49 11.75 0.67
C ARG A 140 5.24 11.61 2.16
N GLN A 141 3.97 11.66 2.59
CA GLN A 141 3.58 11.43 3.98
C GLN A 141 3.97 10.03 4.45
N SER A 142 3.77 9.00 3.62
CA SER A 142 4.16 7.62 3.94
C SER A 142 5.68 7.47 4.13
N ILE A 143 6.48 8.07 3.25
CA ILE A 143 7.95 8.10 3.34
C ILE A 143 8.40 8.81 4.60
N ARG A 144 7.76 9.94 4.92
CA ARG A 144 8.02 10.70 6.14
C ARG A 144 7.77 9.87 7.40
N GLY A 145 6.66 9.13 7.41
CA GLY A 145 6.35 8.19 8.48
C GLY A 145 7.34 7.02 8.58
N LYS A 146 7.70 6.40 7.44
CA LYS A 146 8.60 5.23 7.40
C LYS A 146 10.01 5.55 7.90
N TYR A 147 10.58 6.67 7.45
CA TYR A 147 11.96 7.04 7.77
C TYR A 147 12.06 8.07 8.91
N ASN A 148 10.94 8.37 9.57
CA ASN A 148 10.84 9.37 10.64
C ASN A 148 11.44 10.74 10.23
N LEU A 149 11.08 11.21 9.03
CA LEU A 149 11.56 12.50 8.49
C LEU A 149 10.72 13.67 9.04
N GLU A 150 11.28 14.87 9.04
CA GLU A 150 10.58 16.08 9.46
C GLU A 150 9.54 16.55 8.41
N GLY A 151 8.51 17.27 8.86
CA GLY A 151 7.50 17.87 7.96
C GLY A 151 6.07 17.74 8.47
N THR A 152 5.15 18.32 7.71
CA THR A 152 3.69 18.35 7.97
C THR A 152 2.91 18.01 6.70
N CYS A 153 1.65 17.57 6.85
CA CYS A 153 0.80 17.25 5.69
C CYS A 153 0.63 18.43 4.71
N LEU A 154 0.47 19.65 5.23
CA LEU A 154 0.34 20.86 4.40
C LEU A 154 1.61 21.16 3.60
N GLU A 155 2.78 20.96 4.22
CA GLU A 155 4.06 21.09 3.54
C GLU A 155 4.22 20.03 2.45
N ASP A 156 3.80 18.78 2.73
CA ASP A 156 3.85 17.68 1.78
C ASP A 156 2.95 17.95 0.56
N MET A 157 1.75 18.52 0.79
CA MET A 157 0.83 18.94 -0.27
C MET A 157 1.38 20.12 -1.08
N ALA A 158 1.94 21.14 -0.42
CA ALA A 158 2.51 22.31 -1.07
C ALA A 158 3.71 21.93 -1.96
N LYS A 159 4.61 21.06 -1.49
CA LYS A 159 5.74 20.57 -2.29
C LYS A 159 5.28 19.74 -3.49
N SER A 160 4.28 18.88 -3.28
CA SER A 160 3.69 18.05 -4.35
C SER A 160 3.01 18.89 -5.43
N TYR A 161 2.41 20.04 -5.06
CA TYR A 161 1.74 20.94 -5.99
C TYR A 161 2.71 21.91 -6.68
N CYS A 162 3.60 22.57 -5.94
CA CYS A 162 4.45 23.64 -6.46
C CYS A 162 5.64 23.14 -7.30
N CYS A 163 6.21 21.97 -6.99
CA CYS A 163 7.21 21.34 -7.86
C CYS A 163 7.08 19.81 -7.81
N ALA A 164 6.11 19.27 -8.56
CA ALA A 164 5.85 17.84 -8.61
C ALA A 164 7.08 17.00 -9.02
N CYS A 165 7.87 17.46 -10.01
CA CYS A 165 9.08 16.76 -10.45
C CYS A 165 10.16 16.75 -9.37
N CYS A 166 10.48 17.93 -8.81
CA CYS A 166 11.46 18.08 -7.72
C CYS A 166 11.09 17.18 -6.54
N ASN A 167 9.80 17.20 -6.17
CA ASN A 167 9.25 16.40 -5.10
C ASN A 167 9.51 14.91 -5.32
N LEU A 168 9.14 14.37 -6.48
CA LEU A 168 9.33 12.94 -6.79
C LEU A 168 10.83 12.55 -6.82
N ILE A 169 11.70 13.41 -7.35
CA ILE A 169 13.14 13.15 -7.38
C ILE A 169 13.73 13.15 -5.97
N GLN A 170 13.31 14.09 -5.12
CA GLN A 170 13.70 14.09 -3.70
C GLN A 170 13.26 12.79 -3.03
N LEU A 171 12.01 12.34 -3.23
CA LEU A 171 11.53 11.07 -2.66
C LEU A 171 12.30 9.85 -3.17
N ASP A 172 12.71 9.84 -4.44
CA ASP A 172 13.56 8.78 -5.00
C ASP A 172 14.92 8.73 -4.33
N LYS A 173 15.59 9.88 -4.17
CA LYS A 173 16.88 9.95 -3.50
C LYS A 173 16.81 9.53 -2.04
N GLU A 174 15.83 10.06 -1.31
CA GLU A 174 15.65 9.78 0.12
C GLU A 174 15.32 8.32 0.34
N SER A 175 14.40 7.75 -0.44
CA SER A 175 14.10 6.33 -0.33
C SER A 175 15.31 5.45 -0.68
N ALA A 176 16.12 5.80 -1.70
CA ALA A 176 17.34 5.04 -1.99
C ALA A 176 18.37 5.15 -0.85
N HIS A 177 18.56 6.36 -0.30
CA HIS A 177 19.51 6.63 0.77
C HIS A 177 19.16 5.86 2.04
N HIS A 178 17.91 5.96 2.49
CA HIS A 178 17.47 5.32 3.73
C HIS A 178 17.43 3.80 3.62
N GLU A 179 16.98 3.23 2.48
CA GLU A 179 17.01 1.78 2.28
C GLU A 179 18.43 1.23 2.26
N ALA A 180 19.39 1.96 1.66
CA ALA A 180 20.80 1.58 1.71
C ALA A 180 21.35 1.55 3.14
N LEU A 181 21.00 2.54 3.98
CA LEU A 181 21.38 2.56 5.39
C LEU A 181 20.78 1.38 6.17
N LEU A 182 19.50 1.09 5.97
CA LEU A 182 18.82 -0.05 6.61
C LEU A 182 19.45 -1.39 6.21
N ASN A 183 19.80 -1.55 4.93
CA ASN A 183 20.48 -2.76 4.45
C ASN A 183 21.87 -2.93 5.05
N ASN A 184 22.64 -1.85 5.20
CA ASN A 184 23.96 -1.89 5.82
C ASN A 184 23.85 -2.32 7.30
N VAL A 185 22.95 -1.71 8.07
CA VAL A 185 22.72 -2.07 9.49
C VAL A 185 22.33 -3.55 9.63
N ASN A 186 21.46 -4.05 8.75
CA ASN A 186 21.06 -5.46 8.75
C ASN A 186 22.25 -6.39 8.46
N SER A 187 23.14 -6.02 7.54
CA SER A 187 24.33 -6.82 7.23
C SER A 187 25.33 -6.89 8.39
N GLU A 188 25.55 -5.77 9.10
CA GLU A 188 26.40 -5.71 10.28
C GLU A 188 25.84 -6.55 11.44
N GLN A 189 24.51 -6.57 11.61
CA GLN A 189 23.85 -7.43 12.61
C GLN A 189 24.06 -8.92 12.31
N TYR A 190 23.99 -9.32 11.03
CA TYR A 190 24.20 -10.72 10.63
C TYR A 190 25.66 -11.16 10.82
N GLN A 191 26.61 -10.24 10.71
CA GLN A 191 28.04 -10.55 10.84
C GLN A 191 28.52 -10.77 12.29
N LYS A 192 27.74 -10.40 13.32
CA LYS A 192 28.21 -10.34 14.72
C LYS A 192 28.00 -11.63 15.56
N ASN A 193 27.82 -12.79 14.95
CA ASN A 193 27.83 -14.08 15.67
C ASN A 193 29.14 -14.86 15.44
N GLU A 194 30.27 -14.30 15.87
CA GLU A 194 31.54 -15.06 15.93
C GLU A 194 31.54 -16.00 17.14
N GLY A 195 31.25 -17.28 16.87
CA GLY A 195 31.81 -18.47 17.52
C GLY A 195 31.65 -18.63 19.04
N MET A 196 30.69 -19.45 19.48
CA MET A 196 30.80 -20.13 20.78
C MET A 196 31.98 -21.11 20.74
N ALA A 197 33.12 -20.70 21.28
CA ALA A 197 34.26 -21.59 21.49
C ALA A 197 33.87 -22.64 22.55
N TYR A 198 33.70 -23.88 22.13
CA TYR A 198 33.49 -25.00 23.06
C TYR A 198 34.81 -25.31 23.76
N PRO A 199 34.87 -25.26 25.10
CA PRO A 199 36.05 -25.70 25.81
C PRO A 199 36.23 -27.20 25.62
N GLY A 200 37.36 -27.59 25.04
CA GLY A 200 37.79 -28.98 24.93
C GLY A 200 37.98 -29.57 26.32
N THR A 201 37.37 -30.73 26.55
CA THR A 201 37.54 -31.52 27.77
C THR A 201 38.93 -32.16 27.78
N ASN A 202 39.71 -31.85 28.82
CA ASN A 202 40.99 -32.51 29.14
C ASN A 202 40.75 -33.77 29.96
#